data_AF-A0A640S796-F1
#
_entry.id   AF-A0A640S796-F1
#
_cell.length_a   1.000
_cell.length_b   1.000
_cell.length_c   1.000
_cell.angle_alpha   90.00
_cell.angle_beta   90.00
_cell.angle_gamma   90.00
#
_symmetry.space_group_name_H-M   'P 1'
#
loop_
_entity.id
_entity.type
_entity.pdbx_description
1 polymer ?
#
loop_
_entity_poly.entity_id
_entity_poly.type
_entity_poly.pdbx_seq_one_letter_code
_entity_poly.pdbx_strand_id
1 'polypeptide(L)'
;MLATAGGGVAHAGSHRTLVGKLEYLAPGKLIVKPQGGGMDQAFFVANATKILGAAAICSDDSGSVSIGQDGYGTAKCTVDQLEKTAKTSSVTVRVTMSTKSGAAETVEEKYHP
;
A
#
# COMPACT_ATOMS: atom_id res chain seq x y z
N MET A 1 25.15 4.49 -17.14
CA MET A 1 24.18 3.87 -18.07
C MET A 1 22.86 3.66 -17.33
N LEU A 2 21.81 4.30 -17.85
CA LEU A 2 20.37 4.01 -17.75
C LEU A 2 19.77 3.52 -16.42
N ALA A 3 18.94 4.40 -15.85
CA ALA A 3 17.91 4.09 -14.88
C ALA A 3 16.94 3.04 -15.45
N THR A 4 16.76 1.93 -14.75
CA THR A 4 15.55 1.13 -14.83
C THR A 4 14.72 1.40 -13.59
N ALA A 5 13.76 2.30 -13.73
CA ALA A 5 12.57 2.35 -12.88
C ALA A 5 11.79 1.05 -13.07
N GLY A 6 12.31 -0.03 -12.47
CA GLY A 6 11.65 -1.32 -12.45
C GLY A 6 10.59 -1.27 -11.36
N GLY A 7 9.32 -1.31 -11.75
CA GLY A 7 8.25 -1.82 -10.91
C GLY A 7 8.51 -3.31 -10.65
N GLY A 8 9.53 -3.59 -9.84
CA GLY A 8 10.03 -4.92 -9.58
C GLY A 8 9.24 -5.54 -8.44
N VAL A 9 8.57 -6.64 -8.74
CA VAL A 9 8.20 -7.62 -7.71
C VAL A 9 9.51 -8.17 -7.12
N ALA A 10 9.94 -7.63 -5.98
CA ALA A 10 11.08 -8.17 -5.27
C ALA A 10 10.64 -9.49 -4.61
N HIS A 11 11.19 -10.61 -5.09
CA HIS A 11 10.92 -11.94 -4.53
C HIS A 11 11.97 -12.27 -3.45
N ALA A 12 11.78 -11.74 -2.25
CA ALA A 12 12.57 -12.11 -1.09
C ALA A 12 11.95 -13.34 -0.41
N GLY A 13 12.18 -14.53 -1.00
CA GLY A 13 12.05 -15.89 -0.40
C GLY A 13 10.73 -16.36 0.22
N SER A 14 9.81 -15.48 0.60
CA SER A 14 8.50 -15.75 1.23
C SER A 14 7.57 -14.53 1.18
N HIS A 15 8.02 -13.40 0.64
CA HIS A 15 7.25 -12.16 0.56
C HIS A 15 7.30 -11.60 -0.85
N ARG A 16 6.21 -10.96 -1.26
CA ARG A 16 6.08 -10.27 -2.54
C ARG A 16 5.69 -8.83 -2.28
N THR A 17 6.48 -7.90 -2.82
CA THR A 17 6.18 -6.47 -2.73
C THR A 17 5.59 -5.95 -4.05
N LEU A 18 4.53 -5.16 -3.95
CA LEU A 18 3.80 -4.55 -5.06
C LEU A 18 3.69 -3.05 -4.81
N VAL A 19 3.87 -2.25 -5.85
CA VAL A 19 3.66 -0.80 -5.77
C VAL A 19 2.64 -0.38 -6.83
N GLY A 20 1.59 0.30 -6.41
CA GLY A 20 0.50 0.64 -7.32
C GLY A 20 -0.62 1.46 -6.67
N LYS A 21 -1.64 1.80 -7.45
CA LYS A 21 -2.82 2.50 -6.95
C LYS A 21 -3.70 1.54 -6.14
N LEU A 22 -4.14 1.99 -4.98
CA LEU A 22 -5.06 1.26 -4.12
C LEU A 22 -6.50 1.49 -4.58
N GLU A 23 -7.27 0.40 -4.65
CA GLU A 23 -8.70 0.42 -4.92
C GLU A 23 -9.46 -0.52 -3.98
N TYR A 24 -10.66 -0.13 -3.60
CA TYR A 24 -11.56 -0.94 -2.78
C TYR A 24 -12.28 -1.99 -3.63
N LEU A 25 -12.30 -3.24 -3.17
CA LEU A 25 -13.07 -4.32 -3.79
C LEU A 25 -14.20 -4.81 -2.89
N ALA A 26 -13.92 -5.10 -1.62
CA ALA A 26 -14.88 -5.59 -0.64
C ALA A 26 -14.33 -5.39 0.80
N PRO A 27 -15.14 -5.55 1.86
CA PRO A 27 -14.63 -5.48 3.23
C PRO A 27 -13.50 -6.50 3.45
N GLY A 28 -12.36 -6.05 3.95
CA GLY A 28 -11.14 -6.84 4.14
C GLY A 28 -10.40 -7.22 2.85
N LYS A 29 -10.86 -6.78 1.67
CA LYS A 29 -10.27 -7.12 0.37
C LYS A 29 -10.05 -5.87 -0.49
N LEU A 30 -8.80 -5.64 -0.86
CA LEU A 30 -8.37 -4.49 -1.65
C LEU A 30 -7.67 -4.96 -2.93
N ILE A 31 -7.56 -4.06 -3.90
CA ILE A 31 -6.81 -4.27 -5.13
C ILE A 31 -5.68 -3.24 -5.19
N VAL A 32 -4.50 -3.69 -5.63
CA VAL A 32 -3.42 -2.79 -6.07
C VAL A 32 -3.24 -2.90 -7.57
N LYS A 33 -3.33 -1.76 -8.26
CA LYS A 33 -3.08 -1.63 -9.71
C LYS A 33 -1.64 -1.17 -9.95
N PRO A 34 -0.74 -2.04 -10.46
CA PRO A 34 0.64 -1.68 -10.70
C PRO A 34 0.73 -0.55 -11.74
N GLN A 35 1.49 0.50 -11.47
CA GLN A 35 1.62 1.64 -12.41
C GLN A 35 2.31 1.26 -13.73
N GLY A 36 3.04 0.13 -13.77
CA GLY A 36 3.75 -0.36 -14.95
C GLY A 36 2.91 -1.18 -15.94
N GLY A 37 1.58 -1.18 -15.83
CA GLY A 37 0.70 -1.92 -16.76
C GLY A 37 0.58 -3.42 -16.47
N GLY A 38 0.82 -3.83 -15.23
CA GLY A 38 0.62 -5.22 -14.78
C GLY A 38 -0.84 -5.53 -14.42
N MET A 39 -1.16 -6.81 -14.26
CA MET A 39 -2.48 -7.24 -13.80
C MET A 39 -2.78 -6.71 -12.39
N ASP A 40 -4.02 -6.28 -12.18
CA ASP A 40 -4.57 -5.94 -10.87
C ASP A 40 -4.33 -7.08 -9.88
N GLN A 41 -3.80 -6.77 -8.70
CA GLN A 41 -3.50 -7.76 -7.67
C GLN A 41 -4.44 -7.54 -6.49
N ALA A 42 -5.36 -8.47 -6.28
CA ALA A 42 -6.19 -8.49 -5.08
C ALA A 42 -5.40 -9.02 -3.89
N PHE A 43 -5.62 -8.42 -2.72
CA PHE A 43 -5.03 -8.85 -1.46
C PHE A 43 -5.99 -8.69 -0.30
N PHE A 44 -5.77 -9.48 0.74
CA PHE A 44 -6.54 -9.38 1.98
C PHE A 44 -5.81 -8.52 3.00
N VAL A 45 -6.58 -7.71 3.71
CA VAL A 45 -6.12 -6.97 4.89
C VAL A 45 -6.78 -7.56 6.12
N ALA A 46 -6.03 -7.63 7.21
CA ALA A 46 -6.48 -8.13 8.49
C ALA A 46 -5.96 -7.24 9.62
N ASN A 47 -6.43 -7.45 10.85
CA ASN A 47 -5.92 -6.72 12.02
C ASN A 47 -4.41 -6.89 12.24
N ALA A 48 -3.82 -7.98 11.72
CA ALA A 48 -2.38 -8.22 11.75
C ALA A 48 -1.62 -7.44 10.66
N THR A 49 -2.30 -6.90 9.65
CA THR A 49 -1.70 -6.10 8.58
C THR A 49 -1.23 -4.77 9.16
N LYS A 50 0.06 -4.47 9.00
CA LYS A 50 0.64 -3.20 9.43
C LYS A 50 0.35 -2.14 8.37
N ILE A 51 -0.48 -1.16 8.71
CA ILE A 51 -0.86 -0.08 7.80
C ILE A 51 -0.11 1.19 8.21
N LEU A 52 0.65 1.74 7.27
CA LEU A 52 1.45 2.94 7.46
C LEU A 52 1.03 4.03 6.48
N GLY A 53 0.44 5.10 7.00
CA GLY A 53 -0.02 6.26 6.23
C GLY A 53 1.01 7.39 6.21
N ALA A 54 0.99 8.16 5.14
CA ALA A 54 1.79 9.37 4.98
C ALA A 54 0.95 10.62 5.22
N ALA A 55 -0.20 10.71 4.57
CA ALA A 55 -1.12 11.84 4.70
C ALA A 55 -2.57 11.44 4.42
N ALA A 56 -2.83 10.68 3.35
CA ALA A 56 -4.17 10.37 2.87
C ALA A 56 -4.80 9.12 3.50
N ILE A 57 -4.00 8.11 3.90
CA ILE A 57 -4.52 6.91 4.56
C ILE A 57 -4.87 7.24 6.01
N CYS A 58 -3.96 7.92 6.70
CA CYS A 58 -4.10 8.25 8.11
C CYS A 58 -4.81 9.59 8.34
N SER A 59 -5.32 10.29 7.31
CA SER A 59 -5.79 11.68 7.38
C SER A 59 -6.54 11.96 8.68
N ASP A 60 -5.82 12.53 9.63
CA ASP A 60 -6.37 13.22 10.77
C ASP A 60 -6.54 14.67 10.34
N ASP A 61 -7.53 15.36 10.88
CA ASP A 61 -7.82 16.77 10.54
C ASP A 61 -6.65 17.74 10.87
N SER A 62 -5.52 17.21 11.37
CA SER A 62 -4.30 17.94 11.70
C SER A 62 -3.42 18.26 10.47
N GLY A 63 -3.61 17.55 9.35
CA GLY A 63 -2.78 17.73 8.15
C GLY A 63 -1.32 17.30 8.32
N SER A 64 -1.04 16.44 9.31
CA SER A 64 0.31 16.00 9.64
C SER A 64 0.82 14.98 8.62
N VAL A 65 1.92 15.31 7.93
CA VAL A 65 2.59 14.38 7.00
C VAL A 65 3.65 13.59 7.75
N SER A 66 3.50 12.27 7.82
CA SER A 66 4.45 11.36 8.48
C SER A 66 5.12 10.44 7.45
N ILE A 67 6.30 10.84 6.97
CA ILE A 67 7.04 10.10 5.94
C ILE A 67 8.44 9.69 6.39
N GLY A 68 8.87 8.51 5.96
CA GLY A 68 10.23 8.03 6.08
C GLY A 68 11.14 8.61 4.99
N GLN A 69 12.45 8.36 5.11
CA GLN A 69 13.45 8.80 4.13
C GLN A 69 13.26 8.16 2.73
N ASP A 70 12.50 7.07 2.65
CA ASP A 70 12.18 6.37 1.40
C ASP A 70 10.90 6.91 0.72
N GLY A 71 10.27 7.94 1.29
CA GLY A 71 9.06 8.57 0.75
C GLY A 71 7.76 7.82 1.05
N TYR A 72 7.80 6.88 2.00
CA TYR A 72 6.62 6.12 2.43
C TYR A 72 6.13 6.55 3.81
N GLY A 73 4.84 6.34 4.04
CA GLY A 73 4.17 6.63 5.30
C GLY A 73 4.79 5.88 6.47
N THR A 74 4.85 6.52 7.63
CA THR A 74 5.34 5.91 8.88
C THR A 74 4.31 5.96 10.01
N ALA A 75 3.21 6.71 9.83
CA ALA A 75 2.13 6.79 10.82
C ALA A 75 1.28 5.51 10.80
N LYS A 76 1.04 4.91 11.96
CA LYS A 76 0.19 3.70 12.06
C LYS A 76 -1.28 4.08 11.85
N CYS A 77 -1.93 3.45 10.87
CA CYS A 77 -3.36 3.62 10.60
C CYS A 77 -4.13 2.33 10.89
N THR A 78 -5.47 2.43 10.88
CA THR A 78 -6.38 1.28 10.99
C THR A 78 -6.79 0.71 9.63
N VAL A 79 -7.31 -0.51 9.62
CA VAL A 79 -7.89 -1.15 8.42
C VAL A 79 -9.06 -0.31 7.88
N ASP A 80 -9.91 0.21 8.76
CA ASP A 80 -11.06 1.02 8.37
C ASP A 80 -10.64 2.31 7.66
N GLN A 81 -9.57 2.96 8.14
CA GLN A 81 -9.00 4.14 7.49
C GLN A 81 -8.47 3.81 6.10
N LEU A 82 -7.73 2.70 5.96
CA LEU A 82 -7.25 2.22 4.66
C LEU A 82 -8.40 1.92 3.70
N GLU A 83 -9.45 1.22 4.15
CA GLU A 83 -10.60 0.91 3.33
C GLU A 83 -11.38 2.16 2.91
N LYS A 84 -11.55 3.12 3.83
CA LYS A 84 -12.19 4.39 3.54
C LYS A 84 -11.41 5.15 2.47
N THR A 85 -10.09 5.27 2.62
CA THR A 85 -9.23 5.90 1.61
C THR A 85 -9.31 5.16 0.29
N ALA A 86 -9.29 3.82 0.27
CA ALA A 86 -9.44 3.03 -0.95
C ALA A 86 -10.79 3.23 -1.69
N LYS A 87 -11.85 3.63 -0.96
CA LYS A 87 -13.17 3.95 -1.53
C LYS A 87 -13.25 5.39 -2.07
N THR A 88 -12.58 6.33 -1.43
CA THR A 88 -12.73 7.77 -1.74
C THR A 88 -11.60 8.35 -2.57
N SER A 89 -10.40 7.77 -2.48
CA SER A 89 -9.16 8.37 -2.97
C SER A 89 -8.26 7.31 -3.62
N SER A 90 -7.75 7.62 -4.81
CA SER A 90 -6.76 6.75 -5.46
C SER A 90 -5.35 7.07 -4.97
N VAL A 91 -4.98 6.52 -3.81
CA VAL A 91 -3.61 6.64 -3.25
C VAL A 91 -2.68 5.59 -3.84
N THR A 92 -1.39 5.92 -3.99
CA THR A 92 -0.39 4.90 -4.34
C THR A 92 0.14 4.27 -3.08
N VAL A 93 0.23 2.95 -3.04
CA VAL A 93 0.73 2.19 -1.89
C VAL A 93 1.81 1.22 -2.30
N ARG A 94 2.68 0.87 -1.35
CA ARG A 94 3.51 -0.32 -1.37
C ARG A 94 2.86 -1.38 -0.49
N VAL A 95 2.56 -2.54 -1.05
CA VAL A 95 2.00 -3.69 -0.34
C VAL A 95 3.04 -4.78 -0.30
N THR A 96 3.42 -5.21 0.89
CA THR A 96 4.22 -6.42 1.10
C THR A 96 3.28 -7.53 1.55
N MET A 97 3.18 -8.57 0.73
CA MET A 97 2.31 -9.72 0.93
C MET A 97 3.12 -10.95 1.30
N SER A 98 2.58 -11.78 2.18
CA SER A 98 3.11 -13.11 2.43
C SER A 98 2.76 -14.02 1.26
N THR A 99 3.75 -14.68 0.65
CA THR A 99 3.48 -15.69 -0.39
C THR A 99 2.92 -16.99 0.19
N LYS A 100 2.95 -17.16 1.52
CA LYS A 100 2.37 -18.32 2.22
C LYS A 100 0.89 -18.16 2.50
N SER A 101 0.46 -17.00 3.01
CA SER A 101 -0.93 -16.76 3.39
C SER A 101 -1.74 -16.01 2.33
N GLY A 102 -1.08 -15.33 1.38
CA GLY A 102 -1.73 -14.45 0.41
C GLY A 102 -2.30 -13.16 1.03
N ALA A 103 -2.09 -12.93 2.33
CA ALA A 103 -2.49 -11.72 3.02
C ALA A 103 -1.40 -10.64 2.96
N ALA A 104 -1.82 -9.37 3.03
CA ALA A 104 -0.89 -8.27 3.20
C ALA A 104 -0.32 -8.25 4.62
N GLU A 105 1.00 -8.23 4.73
CA GLU A 105 1.71 -8.05 5.99
C GLU A 105 1.92 -6.57 6.29
N THR A 106 2.21 -5.78 5.25
CA THR A 106 2.40 -4.33 5.37
C THR A 106 1.83 -3.59 4.18
N VAL A 107 1.16 -2.46 4.43
CA VAL A 107 0.65 -1.53 3.43
C VAL A 107 1.14 -0.14 3.78
N GLU A 108 1.93 0.47 2.90
CA GLU A 108 2.58 1.75 3.14
C GLU A 108 2.14 2.75 2.07
N GLU A 109 1.60 3.90 2.48
CA GLU A 109 1.26 5.00 1.58
C GLU A 109 2.53 5.56 0.95
N LYS A 110 2.56 5.69 -0.37
CA LYS A 110 3.58 6.49 -1.05
C LYS A 110 3.14 7.93 -1.06
N TYR A 111 3.91 8.80 -0.41
CA TYR A 111 3.64 10.23 -0.42
C TYR A 111 3.95 10.82 -1.80
N HIS A 112 3.00 11.59 -2.32
CA HIS A 112 3.17 12.40 -3.53
C HIS A 112 2.92 13.86 -3.14
N PRO A 113 3.97 14.70 -3.03
CA PRO A 113 3.83 16.14 -2.84
C PRO A 113 3.23 16.84 -4.07
#